data_AF-A0A6A4QNC1-F1
#
_entry.id   AF-A0A6A4QNC1-F1
#
_cell.length_a   1.000
_cell.length_b   1.000
_cell.length_c   1.000
_cell.angle_alpha   90.00
_cell.angle_beta   90.00
_cell.angle_gamma   90.00
#
_symmetry.space_group_name_H-M   'P 1'
#
loop_
_entity.id
_entity.type
_entity.pdbx_description
1 polymer ?
#
loop_
_entity_poly.entity_id
_entity_poly.type
_entity_poly.pdbx_seq_one_letter_code
_entity_poly.pdbx_strand_id
1 'polypeptide(L)' 'MELALSLERLNNEKLLNLHSIANEKNDVQLVDFIENEFLVGQVEDIKKISEYVAQLRMMGNGHGIWHFDQMLLNGDVAA' A
#
# COMPACT_ATOMS: atom_id res chain seq x y z
N MET A 1 -7.41 7.67 6.39
CA MET A 1 -6.42 6.98 5.54
C MET A 1 -5.17 6.53 6.28
N GLU A 2 -4.75 7.17 7.38
CA GLU A 2 -3.56 6.75 8.13
C GLU A 2 -3.62 5.31 8.66
N LEU A 3 -4.80 4.85 9.10
CA LEU A 3 -4.99 3.46 9.50
C LEU A 3 -4.74 2.48 8.35
N ALA A 4 -5.24 2.79 7.15
CA ALA A 4 -5.00 1.96 5.97
C ALA A 4 -3.51 1.89 5.64
N LEU A 5 -2.79 3.03 5.70
CA LEU A 5 -1.34 3.05 5.50
C LEU A 5 -0.59 2.15 6.49
N SER A 6 -0.97 2.18 7.77
CA SER A 6 -0.38 1.33 8.80
C SER A 6 -0.67 -0.15 8.54
N LEU A 7 -1.87 -0.49 8.07
CA LEU A 7 -2.24 -1.86 7.71
C LEU A 7 -1.45 -2.36 6.50
N GLU A 8 -1.26 -1.54 5.46
CA GLU A 8 -0.44 -1.93 4.30
C GLU A 8 1.02 -2.14 4.66
N ARG A 9 1.58 -1.30 5.53
CA ARG A 9 2.95 -1.48 6.05
C ARG A 9 3.06 -2.77 6.84
N LEU A 10 2.08 -3.05 7.70
CA LEU A 10 2.02 -4.30 8.45
C LEU A 10 1.92 -5.51 7.51
N ASN A 11 1.10 -5.43 6.46
CA ASN A 11 0.96 -6.50 5.48
C ASN A 11 2.29 -6.77 4.75
N ASN A 12 2.99 -5.71 4.32
CA ASN A 12 4.32 -5.82 3.73
C ASN A 12 5.32 -6.49 4.68
N GLU A 13 5.32 -6.12 5.96
CA GLU A 13 6.15 -6.79 6.96
C GLU A 13 5.81 -8.28 7.09
N LYS A 14 4.53 -8.66 7.04
CA LYS A 14 4.12 -10.07 7.06
C LYS A 14 4.55 -10.83 5.80
N LEU A 15 4.48 -10.19 4.63
CA LEU A 15 4.98 -10.77 3.37
C LEU A 15 6.50 -10.98 3.41
N LEU A 16 7.27 -10.03 3.94
CA LEU A 16 8.72 -10.17 4.12
C LEU A 16 9.07 -11.28 5.11
N ASN A 17 8.30 -11.43 6.19
CA ASN A 17 8.48 -12.55 7.12
C ASN A 17 8.21 -13.89 6.44
N LEU A 18 7.15 -13.99 5.63
CA LEU A 18 6.83 -15.21 4.87
C LEU A 18 7.93 -15.53 3.85
N HIS A 19 8.41 -14.52 3.13
CA HIS A 19 9.53 -14.62 2.20
C HIS A 19 10.80 -15.16 2.89
N SER A 20 11.15 -14.60 4.06
CA SER A 20 12.29 -15.08 4.85
C SER A 20 12.16 -16.56 5.22
N ILE A 21 10.97 -16.99 5.65
CA ILE A 21 10.71 -18.40 5.99
C ILE A 21 10.82 -19.29 4.74
N ALA A 22 10.27 -18.86 3.60
CA ALA A 22 10.38 -19.61 2.34
C ALA A 22 11.85 -19.78 1.91
N ASN A 23 12.64 -18.71 2.05
CA ASN A 23 14.08 -18.72 1.77
C ASN A 23 14.85 -19.64 2.74
N GLU A 24 14.56 -19.60 4.05
CA GLU A 24 15.14 -20.51 5.05
C GLU A 24 14.82 -22.00 4.76
N LYS A 25 13.66 -22.28 4.17
CA LYS A 25 13.25 -23.62 3.75
C LYS A 25 13.77 -24.01 2.36
N ASN A 26 14.49 -23.12 1.67
CA ASN A 26 14.96 -23.29 0.29
C ASN A 26 13.82 -23.57 -0.71
N ASP A 27 12.63 -23.01 -0.46
CA ASP A 27 11.51 -23.08 -1.41
C ASP A 27 11.62 -21.92 -2.40
N VAL A 28 12.39 -22.15 -3.47
CA VAL A 28 12.70 -21.14 -4.49
C VAL A 28 11.43 -20.70 -5.24
N GLN A 29 10.46 -21.60 -5.41
CA GLN A 29 9.23 -21.28 -6.15
C GLN A 29 8.33 -20.38 -5.31
N LEU A 30 8.21 -20.65 -4.01
CA LEU A 30 7.44 -19.80 -3.10
C LEU A 30 8.07 -18.41 -2.94
N VAL A 31 9.41 -18.34 -2.87
CA VAL A 31 10.15 -17.06 -2.84
C VAL A 31 9.81 -16.21 -4.07
N ASP A 32 9.97 -16.77 -5.27
CA ASP A 32 9.69 -16.09 -6.54
C ASP A 32 8.22 -15.65 -6.66
N PHE A 33 7.29 -16.51 -6.22
CA PHE A 33 5.86 -16.19 -6.18
C PHE A 33 5.55 -15.01 -5.26
N ILE A 34 6.13 -14.96 -4.06
CA ILE A 34 5.91 -13.85 -3.11
C ILE A 34 6.50 -12.54 -3.64
N GLU A 35 7.69 -12.60 -4.24
CA GLU A 35 8.35 -11.42 -4.81
C GLU A 35 7.53 -10.80 -5.95
N ASN A 36 7.18 -11.61 -6.95
CA ASN A 36 6.55 -11.11 -8.17
C ASN A 36 5.07 -10.76 -7.99
N GLU A 37 4.31 -11.58 -7.27
CA GLU A 37 2.86 -11.41 -7.18
C GLU A 37 2.43 -10.48 -6.02
N PHE A 38 3.24 -10.36 -4.98
CA PHE A 38 2.85 -9.61 -3.77
C PHE A 38 3.78 -8.44 -3.46
N LEU A 39 5.09 -8.65 -3.34
CA LEU A 39 5.99 -7.60 -2.83
C LEU A 39 6.11 -6.40 -3.77
N VAL A 40 6.11 -6.62 -5.09
CA VAL A 40 6.14 -5.52 -6.07
C VAL A 40 4.88 -4.65 -5.95
N GLY A 41 3.69 -5.27 -5.97
CA GLY A 41 2.41 -4.55 -5.84
C GLY A 41 2.27 -3.84 -4.48
N GLN A 42 2.75 -4.47 -3.41
CA GLN A 42 2.68 -3.91 -2.06
C GLN A 42 3.44 -2.58 -1.93
N VAL A 43 4.57 -2.41 -2.63
CA VAL A 43 5.31 -1.14 -2.66
C VAL A 43 4.52 -0.04 -3.35
N GLU A 44 3.83 -0.36 -4.45
CA GLU A 44 2.98 0.57 -5.19
C GLU A 44 1.76 0.99 -4.36
N ASP A 45 1.10 0.05 -3.68
CA ASP A 45 -0.05 0.31 -2.83
C ASP A 45 0.30 1.18 -1.62
N ILE A 46 1.45 0.90 -0.96
CA ILE A 46 1.94 1.73 0.15
C ILE A 46 2.22 3.16 -0.34
N LYS A 47 2.83 3.32 -1.52
CA LYS A 47 3.10 4.64 -2.10
C LYS A 47 1.79 5.39 -2.35
N LYS A 48 0.83 4.76 -3.03
CA LYS A 48 -0.48 5.33 -3.37
C LYS A 48 -1.23 5.79 -2.12
N ILE A 49 -1.30 4.95 -1.08
CA ILE A 49 -1.98 5.31 0.16
C ILE A 49 -1.21 6.39 0.93
N SER A 50 0.12 6.42 0.85
CA SER A 50 0.93 7.51 1.43
C SER A 50 0.63 8.86 0.77
N GLU A 51 0.48 8.88 -0.55
CA GLU A 51 0.09 10.08 -1.31
C GLU A 51 -1.32 10.55 -0.91
N TYR A 52 -2.26 9.62 -0.74
CA TYR A 52 -3.61 9.93 -0.25
C TYR A 52 -3.58 10.58 1.15
N VAL A 53 -2.77 10.03 2.06
CA VAL A 53 -2.57 10.62 3.40
C VAL A 53 -1.98 12.03 3.30
N ALA A 54 -0.99 12.25 2.44
CA ALA A 54 -0.38 13.56 2.26
C ALA A 54 -1.39 14.58 1.71
N GLN A 55 -2.15 14.23 0.69
CA GLN A 55 -3.18 15.10 0.10
C GLN A 55 -4.26 15.48 1.11
N LEU A 56 -4.78 14.49 1.87
CA LEU A 56 -5.78 14.74 2.92
C LEU A 56 -5.25 15.66 4.03
N ARG A 57 -3.98 15.51 4.42
CA ARG A 57 -3.33 16.41 5.40
C ARG A 57 -3.19 17.84 4.87
N MET A 58 -2.92 18.02 3.58
CA MET A 58 -2.80 19.34 2.95
C MET A 58 -4.15 20.05 2.78
N MET A 59 -5.19 19.31 2.43
CA MET A 59 -6.53 19.87 2.15
C MET A 59 -7.33 20.22 3.41
N GLY A 60 -6.97 19.64 4.56
CA GLY A 60 -7.67 19.87 5.82
C GLY A 60 -9.07 19.26 5.84
N ASN A 61 -9.92 19.75 6.74
CA ASN A 61 -11.24 19.16 7.00
C ASN A 61 -12.37 19.82 6.20
N GLY A 62 -13.52 19.15 6.15
CA GLY A 62 -14.74 19.69 5.53
C GLY A 62 -14.69 19.58 4.00
N HIS A 63 -14.68 20.73 3.31
CA HIS A 63 -14.76 20.76 1.85
C HIS A 63 -13.57 20.06 1.17
N GLY A 64 -12.37 20.14 1.75
CA GLY A 64 -11.18 19.46 1.23
C GLY A 64 -11.34 17.95 1.16
N ILE A 65 -11.96 17.34 2.18
CA ILE A 65 -12.24 15.90 2.21
C ILE A 65 -13.29 15.54 1.16
N TRP A 66 -14.36 16.33 1.03
CA TRP A 66 -15.38 16.09 0.01
C TRP A 66 -14.78 16.16 -1.40
N HIS A 67 -13.92 17.15 -1.68
CA HIS A 67 -13.27 17.26 -2.98
C HIS A 67 -12.34 16.08 -3.26
N PHE A 68 -11.55 15.67 -2.26
CA PHE A 68 -10.71 14.47 -2.35
C PHE A 68 -11.56 13.20 -2.63
N ASP A 69 -12.69 13.05 -1.97
CA ASP A 69 -13.63 11.93 -2.19
C ASP A 69 -14.18 11.92 -3.62
N GLN A 70 -14.53 13.09 -4.17
CA GLN A 70 -14.95 13.20 -5.58
C GLN A 70 -13.81 12.87 -6.56
N MET A 71 -12.58 13.32 -6.28
CA MET A 71 -11.42 12.93 -7.08
C MET A 71 -11.21 11.41 -7.04
N LEU A 72 -11.41 10.77 -5.88
CA LEU A 72 -11.25 9.33 -5.72
C LEU A 72 -12.30 8.56 -6.51
N LEU A 73 -13.55 9.03 -6.51
CA LEU A 73 -14.64 8.44 -7.28
C LEU A 73 -14.39 8.51 -8.80
N ASN A 74 -13.79 9.59 -9.27
CA ASN A 74 -13.52 9.82 -10.70
C ASN A 74 -12.19 9.20 -11.18
N GLY A 75 -11.34 8.73 -10.25
CA GLY A 75 -10.01 8.21 -10.58
C GLY A 75 -8.95 9.30 -10.85
N ASP A 76 -9.22 10.53 -10.44
CA ASP A 76 -8.33 11.70 -10.65
C ASP A 76 -7.29 11.86 -9.54
N VAL A 77 -7.39 11.09 -8.45
CA VAL A 77 -6.36 11.08 -7.41
C VAL A 77 -5.14 10.37 -7.97
N ALA A 78 -4.05 11.14 -8.11
CA ALA A 78 -2.81 10.76 -8.78
C ALA A 78 -2.46 9.26 -8.62
N ALA A 79 -2.17 8.64 -9.77
CA ALA A 79 -1.37 7.41 -9.89
C ALA A 79 0.12 7.75 -9.98
#